data_AF-A0A1Y3NXY8-F1
#
_entry.id   AF-A0A1Y3NXY8-F1
#
_cell.length_a   1.000
_cell.length_b   1.000
_cell.length_c   1.000
_cell.angle_alpha   90.00
_cell.angle_beta   90.00
_cell.angle_gamma   90.00
#
_symmetry.space_group_name_H-M   'P 1'
#
loop_
_entity.id
_entity.type
_entity.pdbx_description
1 polymer ?
#
loop_
_entity_poly.entity_id
_entity_poly.type
_entity_poly.pdbx_seq_one_letter_code
_entity_poly.pdbx_strand_id
1 'polypeptide(L)'
;CIDNISKINLDLNSNNFLNNKAALNGGALYLKDGVDLVDNDNDIINFENNIFSKNSAENFGGAIYSEFSYLYLATSKNNEITYNDAGIMGGGIFSPQNVKKTIFNMDNFKIENNTVNFYINNHTSNPTYIALNTELTNENLNIVTGDHFPLEFTLYDEYYNIVEDITRYYSSMTLKLTLEEENPNQNYEDNENKNSINYKLIGNIGSFVKGQCKLNNLIIYANPNTYKVKLIIENYNGNLHFMFDDIIINVKSCDSDIIKMYDKNNILYCENPKCKDQCPVDSSAVCKAYQEEGINDINKNICECLPGWEGDNCERKIYIDFSSLENAVTVFNIIMLLILITYIIFITVCHKQSIISNIGYELGIINEADEKFRFISSYISSRSISSIDLKSSTEINQSNVNLDKERSNASTNLLSNGNDSHRIENYKSNERDIKNISNKLLSREDITNRCNENSNAELPNKNKGKRKKNKHVIKCIRNAHSIFIEVLFVYPLYVISLTIVTLWYKIKDNNNSIDDDHFIQSDNGQWFYQCDLVDNDIIYYLLELILLIFILIKGIKILNYECVFKCTKYIIYSVIVDIALGPIVNV
;
A
#
# COMPACT_ATOMS: atom_id res chain seq x y z
N CYS A 1 -45.64 49.05 19.21
CA CYS A 1 -46.32 47.76 19.42
C CYS A 1 -47.67 47.84 18.73
N ILE A 2 -47.96 46.92 17.81
CA ILE A 2 -49.28 46.73 17.22
C ILE A 2 -49.64 45.27 17.47
N ASP A 3 -50.54 45.05 18.42
CA ASP A 3 -51.00 43.72 18.84
C ASP A 3 -52.47 43.52 18.47
N ASN A 4 -52.90 42.27 18.56
CA ASN A 4 -54.27 41.85 18.28
C ASN A 4 -54.79 42.32 16.90
N ILE A 5 -53.94 42.23 15.89
CA ILE A 5 -54.25 42.69 14.53
C ILE A 5 -55.28 41.76 13.88
N SER A 6 -56.50 42.24 13.65
CA SER A 6 -57.50 41.57 12.83
C SER A 6 -57.52 42.06 11.38
N LYS A 7 -57.10 43.30 11.17
CA LYS A 7 -56.98 43.98 9.88
C LYS A 7 -55.95 45.11 9.98
N ILE A 8 -55.07 45.27 9.01
CA ILE A 8 -54.09 46.36 9.00
C ILE A 8 -53.91 47.00 7.62
N ASN A 9 -53.88 48.33 7.60
CA ASN A 9 -53.37 49.11 6.49
C ASN A 9 -52.20 49.94 7.02
N LEU A 10 -50.97 49.50 6.72
CA LEU A 10 -49.73 50.03 7.29
C LEU A 10 -48.82 50.50 6.16
N ASP A 11 -48.60 51.80 6.06
CA ASP A 11 -47.68 52.39 5.08
C ASP A 11 -46.49 53.03 5.81
N LEU A 12 -45.33 52.38 5.73
CA LEU A 12 -44.06 52.84 6.25
C LEU A 12 -43.16 53.23 5.08
N ASN A 13 -43.12 54.52 4.76
CA ASN A 13 -42.25 55.06 3.72
C ASN A 13 -41.24 56.07 4.28
N SER A 14 -39.96 55.83 4.02
CA SER A 14 -38.86 56.77 4.33
C SER A 14 -38.71 57.10 5.83
N ASN A 15 -38.97 56.13 6.72
CA ASN A 15 -38.84 56.32 8.16
C ASN A 15 -37.46 55.92 8.69
N ASN A 16 -37.02 56.60 9.76
CA ASN A 16 -35.78 56.28 10.47
C ASN A 16 -36.10 55.86 11.92
N PHE A 17 -36.03 54.56 12.20
CA PHE A 17 -36.16 53.99 13.53
C PHE A 17 -34.78 53.84 14.17
N LEU A 18 -34.38 54.83 14.97
CA LEU A 18 -33.02 54.92 15.53
C LEU A 18 -33.03 54.86 17.06
N ASN A 19 -32.18 54.01 17.64
CA ASN A 19 -31.95 53.92 19.09
C ASN A 19 -33.22 53.64 19.92
N ASN A 20 -34.23 52.98 19.35
CA ASN A 20 -35.42 52.59 20.10
C ASN A 20 -35.07 51.44 21.06
N LYS A 21 -35.75 51.39 22.21
CA LYS A 21 -35.56 50.35 23.21
C LYS A 21 -36.92 49.77 23.61
N ALA A 22 -37.14 48.50 23.30
CA ALA A 22 -38.32 47.77 23.76
C ALA A 22 -38.02 47.05 25.07
N ALA A 23 -39.02 47.02 25.96
CA ALA A 23 -38.93 46.30 27.23
C ALA A 23 -38.97 44.77 27.06
N LEU A 24 -39.50 44.24 25.95
CA LEU A 24 -39.58 42.79 25.73
C LEU A 24 -39.13 42.44 24.31
N ASN A 25 -39.98 42.71 23.31
CA ASN A 25 -39.77 42.27 21.93
C ASN A 25 -39.92 43.43 20.95
N GLY A 26 -39.25 43.33 19.80
CA GLY A 26 -39.44 44.25 18.69
C GLY A 26 -38.94 45.65 19.01
N GLY A 27 -37.61 45.84 19.01
CA GLY A 27 -36.99 47.09 19.48
C GLY A 27 -37.51 48.35 18.77
N ALA A 28 -37.87 48.25 17.50
CA ALA A 28 -38.59 49.29 16.77
C ALA A 28 -40.05 48.91 16.46
N LEU A 29 -40.28 47.69 15.98
CA LEU A 29 -41.59 47.23 15.55
C LEU A 29 -41.95 45.86 16.14
N TYR A 30 -43.16 45.78 16.67
CA TYR A 30 -43.76 44.54 17.17
C TYR A 30 -45.13 44.37 16.51
N LEU A 31 -45.34 43.27 15.81
CA LEU A 31 -46.58 42.92 15.11
C LEU A 31 -47.09 41.56 15.60
N LYS A 32 -48.35 41.47 15.99
CA LYS A 32 -48.97 40.21 16.43
C LYS A 32 -50.42 40.10 15.98
N ASP A 33 -50.77 38.92 15.48
CA ASP A 33 -52.14 38.56 15.09
C ASP A 33 -53.14 38.76 16.24
N GLY A 34 -54.38 39.06 15.88
CA GLY A 34 -55.53 39.01 16.76
C GLY A 34 -56.23 37.66 16.77
N VAL A 35 -57.20 37.53 17.67
CA VAL A 35 -57.99 36.29 17.83
C VAL A 35 -58.84 36.02 16.58
N ASP A 36 -59.38 37.08 15.97
CA ASP A 36 -60.26 37.00 14.80
C ASP A 36 -59.55 37.57 13.56
N LEU A 37 -58.79 36.73 12.86
CA LEU A 37 -58.21 37.08 11.57
C LEU A 37 -59.30 36.99 10.49
N VAL A 38 -59.67 38.13 9.92
CA VAL A 38 -60.56 38.17 8.76
C VAL A 38 -59.71 37.96 7.53
N ASP A 39 -59.86 36.81 6.85
CA ASP A 39 -59.31 36.61 5.50
C ASP A 39 -59.82 37.73 4.60
N ASN A 40 -58.98 38.72 4.35
CA ASN A 40 -59.32 39.86 3.53
C ASN A 40 -58.09 40.23 2.70
N ASP A 41 -58.17 39.98 1.39
CA ASP A 41 -57.12 40.28 0.40
C ASP A 41 -56.82 41.80 0.25
N ASN A 42 -57.38 42.65 1.12
CA ASN A 42 -57.33 44.11 1.01
C ASN A 42 -56.40 44.77 2.03
N ASP A 43 -55.60 44.01 2.78
CA ASP A 43 -54.62 44.58 3.69
C ASP A 43 -53.40 45.07 2.91
N ILE A 44 -53.23 46.40 2.88
CA ILE A 44 -52.12 47.05 2.21
C ILE A 44 -51.03 47.29 3.25
N ILE A 45 -49.90 46.59 3.10
CA ILE A 45 -48.74 46.75 3.97
C ILE A 45 -47.55 47.15 3.10
N ASN A 46 -47.01 48.34 3.31
CA ASN A 46 -45.89 48.86 2.53
C ASN A 46 -44.72 49.21 3.46
N PHE A 47 -43.53 48.72 3.11
CA PHE A 47 -42.27 49.02 3.77
C PHE A 47 -41.29 49.51 2.70
N GLU A 48 -41.19 50.82 2.50
CA GLU A 48 -40.26 51.39 1.51
C GLU A 48 -39.27 52.37 2.14
N ASN A 49 -37.99 52.26 1.77
CA ASN A 49 -36.95 53.23 2.13
C ASN A 49 -36.75 53.45 3.65
N ASN A 50 -37.05 52.45 4.48
CA ASN A 50 -36.93 52.60 5.93
C ASN A 50 -35.55 52.17 6.44
N ILE A 51 -35.07 52.85 7.49
CA ILE A 51 -33.83 52.52 8.19
C ILE A 51 -34.15 52.14 9.63
N PHE A 52 -33.77 50.94 10.04
CA PHE A 52 -33.83 50.45 11.41
C PHE A 52 -32.41 50.28 11.93
N SER A 53 -31.95 51.18 12.79
CA SER A 53 -30.58 51.11 13.31
C SER A 53 -30.45 51.35 14.81
N LYS A 54 -29.58 50.55 15.45
CA LYS A 54 -29.24 50.67 16.87
C LYS A 54 -30.45 50.50 17.80
N ASN A 55 -31.50 49.84 17.34
CA ASN A 55 -32.63 49.50 18.18
C ASN A 55 -32.27 48.29 19.04
N SER A 56 -32.88 48.17 20.22
CA SER A 56 -32.65 47.06 21.13
C SER A 56 -33.95 46.50 21.72
N ALA A 57 -34.00 45.18 21.92
CA ALA A 57 -35.06 44.50 22.66
C ALA A 57 -34.48 43.59 23.75
N GLU A 58 -35.17 43.45 24.89
CA GLU A 58 -34.71 42.59 25.98
C GLU A 58 -34.67 41.10 25.59
N ASN A 59 -35.65 40.64 24.81
CA ASN A 59 -35.80 39.24 24.44
C ASN A 59 -35.55 39.03 22.95
N PHE A 60 -36.51 39.38 22.09
CA PHE A 60 -36.49 38.95 20.69
C PHE A 60 -36.70 40.10 19.71
N GLY A 61 -36.02 40.05 18.55
CA GLY A 61 -36.27 40.97 17.44
C GLY A 61 -35.78 42.38 17.74
N GLY A 62 -34.46 42.61 17.71
CA GLY A 62 -33.87 43.89 18.10
C GLY A 62 -34.36 45.07 17.25
N ALA A 63 -34.72 44.86 15.98
CA ALA A 63 -35.48 45.81 15.19
C ALA A 63 -36.96 45.41 15.08
N ILE A 64 -37.23 44.22 14.54
CA ILE A 64 -38.58 43.78 14.18
C ILE A 64 -38.88 42.44 14.84
N TYR A 65 -40.01 42.37 15.53
CA TYR A 65 -40.62 41.12 15.98
C TYR A 65 -41.98 40.98 15.31
N SER A 66 -42.24 39.86 14.65
CA SER A 66 -43.52 39.63 13.96
C SER A 66 -44.04 38.22 14.17
N GLU A 67 -45.25 38.13 14.73
CA GLU A 67 -46.10 36.93 14.67
C GLU A 67 -47.27 37.14 13.69
N PHE A 68 -47.29 38.24 12.93
CA PHE A 68 -48.43 38.62 12.11
C PHE A 68 -48.49 37.82 10.81
N SER A 69 -49.49 36.95 10.66
CA SER A 69 -49.57 35.91 9.62
C SER A 69 -49.74 36.42 8.18
N TYR A 70 -49.96 37.72 7.98
CA TYR A 70 -50.09 38.32 6.64
C TYR A 70 -48.92 39.22 6.26
N LEU A 71 -47.84 39.26 7.05
CA LEU A 71 -46.69 40.14 6.74
C LEU A 71 -46.02 39.78 5.42
N TYR A 72 -46.13 38.54 4.96
CA TYR A 72 -45.62 38.11 3.64
C TYR A 72 -46.26 38.81 2.45
N LEU A 73 -47.45 39.40 2.62
CA LEU A 73 -48.13 40.19 1.59
C LEU A 73 -47.57 41.62 1.49
N ALA A 74 -46.72 42.02 2.44
CA ALA A 74 -46.17 43.37 2.45
C ALA A 74 -45.29 43.62 1.23
N THR A 75 -45.52 44.75 0.57
CA THR A 75 -44.60 45.25 -0.44
C THR A 75 -43.40 45.87 0.26
N SER A 76 -42.19 45.44 -0.13
CA SER A 76 -40.95 45.90 0.47
C SER A 76 -39.99 46.43 -0.58
N LYS A 77 -39.32 47.56 -0.31
CA LYS A 77 -38.30 48.11 -1.20
C LYS A 77 -37.25 48.92 -0.46
N ASN A 78 -35.98 48.62 -0.70
CA ASN A 78 -34.84 49.45 -0.28
C ASN A 78 -34.84 49.76 1.24
N ASN A 79 -35.02 48.75 2.08
CA ASN A 79 -34.97 48.93 3.53
C ASN A 79 -33.62 48.47 4.10
N GLU A 80 -33.24 49.01 5.24
CA GLU A 80 -31.98 48.70 5.91
C GLU A 80 -32.22 48.38 7.40
N ILE A 81 -31.68 47.25 7.89
CA ILE A 81 -31.75 46.81 9.30
C ILE A 81 -30.33 46.49 9.77
N THR A 82 -29.74 47.40 10.55
CA THR A 82 -28.33 47.33 10.90
C THR A 82 -28.03 47.69 12.35
N TYR A 83 -27.06 46.99 12.94
CA TYR A 83 -26.56 47.30 14.29
C TYR A 83 -27.64 47.27 15.38
N ASN A 84 -28.72 46.50 15.18
CA ASN A 84 -29.73 46.28 16.22
C ASN A 84 -29.30 45.14 17.14
N ASP A 85 -29.83 45.10 18.37
CA ASP A 85 -29.43 44.12 19.38
C ASP A 85 -30.64 43.48 20.07
N ALA A 86 -30.58 42.18 20.35
CA ALA A 86 -31.60 41.49 21.13
C ALA A 86 -30.95 40.65 22.23
N GLY A 87 -31.59 40.58 23.40
CA GLY A 87 -31.02 39.86 24.54
C GLY A 87 -31.13 38.34 24.46
N ILE A 88 -32.04 37.77 23.66
CA ILE A 88 -32.20 36.31 23.50
C ILE A 88 -31.88 35.86 22.06
N MET A 89 -32.65 36.29 21.06
CA MET A 89 -32.48 35.89 19.65
C MET A 89 -33.04 36.93 18.66
N GLY A 90 -32.64 36.85 17.39
CA GLY A 90 -33.10 37.70 16.32
C GLY A 90 -32.66 39.15 16.52
N GLY A 91 -31.35 39.39 16.55
CA GLY A 91 -30.77 40.73 16.77
C GLY A 91 -31.34 41.79 15.81
N GLY A 92 -31.58 41.42 14.54
CA GLY A 92 -32.33 42.25 13.60
C GLY A 92 -33.81 41.92 13.62
N ILE A 93 -34.15 40.74 13.10
CA ILE A 93 -35.53 40.29 12.94
C ILE A 93 -35.75 39.00 13.73
N PHE A 94 -36.90 38.89 14.38
CA PHE A 94 -37.37 37.63 14.95
C PHE A 94 -38.80 37.33 14.50
N SER A 95 -39.01 36.12 14.00
CA SER A 95 -40.34 35.59 13.72
C SER A 95 -40.47 34.22 14.40
N PRO A 96 -41.35 34.05 15.40
CA PRO A 96 -41.38 32.82 16.19
C PRO A 96 -41.83 31.59 15.41
N GLN A 97 -42.67 31.75 14.38
CA GLN A 97 -43.24 30.64 13.62
C GLN A 97 -43.79 31.10 12.27
N ASN A 98 -43.96 30.16 11.34
CA ASN A 98 -44.53 30.36 10.01
C ASN A 98 -43.86 31.51 9.26
N VAL A 99 -42.53 31.55 9.24
CA VAL A 99 -41.69 32.59 8.63
C VAL A 99 -42.20 32.99 7.24
N LYS A 100 -42.60 32.02 6.41
CA LYS A 100 -43.16 32.26 5.07
C LYS A 100 -44.40 33.16 5.03
N LYS A 101 -45.08 33.31 6.16
CA LYS A 101 -46.29 34.11 6.36
C LYS A 101 -46.05 35.33 7.23
N THR A 102 -45.19 35.19 8.23
CA THR A 102 -44.94 36.21 9.25
C THR A 102 -43.78 37.15 8.94
N ILE A 103 -43.10 36.95 7.81
CA ILE A 103 -42.04 37.82 7.30
C ILE A 103 -42.32 38.27 5.87
N PHE A 104 -41.95 39.51 5.57
CA PHE A 104 -41.96 40.09 4.22
C PHE A 104 -40.86 39.50 3.33
N ASN A 105 -40.85 39.83 2.03
CA ASN A 105 -39.72 39.46 1.18
C ASN A 105 -38.41 40.13 1.64
N MET A 106 -37.48 39.30 2.10
CA MET A 106 -36.18 39.69 2.66
C MET A 106 -35.18 40.17 1.60
N ASP A 107 -35.38 39.81 0.32
CA ASP A 107 -34.47 40.21 -0.78
C ASP A 107 -34.39 41.75 -0.94
N ASN A 108 -35.41 42.46 -0.48
CA ASN A 108 -35.51 43.91 -0.55
C ASN A 108 -34.96 44.62 0.70
N PHE A 109 -34.34 43.87 1.61
CA PHE A 109 -33.76 44.39 2.84
C PHE A 109 -32.25 44.15 2.89
N LYS A 110 -31.49 45.17 3.28
CA LYS A 110 -30.10 45.03 3.71
C LYS A 110 -30.08 44.75 5.22
N ILE A 111 -29.78 43.50 5.60
CA ILE A 111 -29.81 43.07 7.01
C ILE A 111 -28.42 42.60 7.41
N GLU A 112 -27.69 43.41 8.17
CA GLU A 112 -26.30 43.12 8.52
C GLU A 112 -25.90 43.67 9.90
N ASN A 113 -24.90 43.06 10.52
CA ASN A 113 -24.29 43.50 11.77
C ASN A 113 -25.26 43.66 12.94
N ASN A 114 -26.38 42.94 12.95
CA ASN A 114 -27.25 42.89 14.12
C ASN A 114 -26.75 41.83 15.09
N THR A 115 -26.91 42.03 16.40
CA THR A 115 -26.26 41.19 17.41
C THR A 115 -27.21 40.60 18.45
N VAL A 116 -26.76 39.50 19.04
CA VAL A 116 -27.25 38.94 20.30
C VAL A 116 -26.01 38.65 21.14
N ASN A 117 -25.86 39.29 22.30
CA ASN A 117 -24.66 39.15 23.15
C ASN A 117 -23.34 39.29 22.35
N PHE A 118 -23.25 40.30 21.48
CA PHE A 118 -22.10 40.56 20.59
C PHE A 118 -21.90 39.60 19.40
N TYR A 119 -22.66 38.51 19.28
CA TYR A 119 -22.60 37.60 18.13
C TYR A 119 -23.55 38.08 17.03
N ILE A 120 -23.13 37.97 15.77
CA ILE A 120 -23.96 38.36 14.63
C ILE A 120 -25.17 37.44 14.53
N ASN A 121 -26.36 38.02 14.55
CA ASN A 121 -27.63 37.33 14.50
C ASN A 121 -28.66 38.23 13.79
N ASN A 122 -28.63 38.19 12.46
CA ASN A 122 -29.41 39.11 11.62
C ASN A 122 -30.91 38.80 11.65
N HIS A 123 -31.27 37.51 11.58
CA HIS A 123 -32.65 37.06 11.66
C HIS A 123 -32.68 35.61 12.15
N THR A 124 -33.67 35.26 12.96
CA THR A 124 -33.92 33.88 13.43
C THR A 124 -35.39 33.64 13.70
N SER A 125 -35.75 32.37 13.92
CA SER A 125 -37.04 31.97 14.50
C SER A 125 -36.89 31.15 15.77
N ASN A 126 -38.00 30.63 16.31
CA ASN A 126 -37.91 29.52 17.26
C ASN A 126 -37.30 28.29 16.57
N PRO A 127 -36.74 27.35 17.37
CA PRO A 127 -36.43 26.00 16.88
C PRO A 127 -37.64 25.35 16.20
N THR A 128 -37.41 24.67 15.08
CA THR A 128 -38.49 24.11 14.25
C THR A 128 -38.26 22.65 13.95
N TYR A 129 -37.01 22.25 13.70
CA TYR A 129 -36.74 20.87 13.37
C TYR A 129 -35.38 20.39 13.86
N ILE A 130 -35.27 19.08 14.02
CA ILE A 130 -34.04 18.38 14.39
C ILE A 130 -33.64 17.49 13.21
N ALA A 131 -32.38 17.58 12.79
CA ALA A 131 -31.79 16.68 11.82
C ALA A 131 -30.83 15.70 12.52
N LEU A 132 -30.75 14.48 12.00
CA LEU A 132 -29.72 13.51 12.37
C LEU A 132 -28.49 13.73 11.48
N ASN A 133 -27.34 14.01 12.09
CA ASN A 133 -26.08 14.19 11.38
C ASN A 133 -25.27 12.89 11.27
N THR A 134 -25.54 11.90 12.11
CA THR A 134 -24.85 10.60 12.04
C THR A 134 -25.27 9.85 10.78
N GLU A 135 -24.30 9.43 9.97
CA GLU A 135 -24.55 8.54 8.84
C GLU A 135 -24.82 7.11 9.34
N LEU A 136 -26.03 6.63 9.08
CA LEU A 136 -26.46 5.28 9.43
C LEU A 136 -26.23 4.34 8.24
N THR A 137 -25.21 3.48 8.32
CA THR A 137 -25.00 2.38 7.36
C THR A 137 -25.71 1.11 7.84
N ASN A 138 -26.03 0.18 6.93
CA ASN A 138 -26.66 -1.10 7.29
C ASN A 138 -25.86 -1.90 8.34
N GLU A 139 -24.54 -1.73 8.37
CA GLU A 139 -23.67 -2.35 9.39
C GLU A 139 -23.90 -1.70 10.76
N ASN A 140 -23.96 -0.36 10.82
CA ASN A 140 -24.22 0.38 12.07
C ASN A 140 -25.59 0.04 12.67
N LEU A 141 -26.57 -0.37 11.85
CA LEU A 141 -27.89 -0.75 12.35
C LEU A 141 -27.93 -2.13 12.99
N ASN A 142 -26.88 -2.95 12.86
CA ASN A 142 -26.79 -4.26 13.49
C ASN A 142 -25.82 -4.21 14.67
N ILE A 143 -26.34 -4.01 15.88
CA ILE A 143 -25.52 -3.88 17.09
C ILE A 143 -25.63 -5.12 17.97
N VAL A 144 -24.60 -5.39 18.77
CA VAL A 144 -24.65 -6.36 19.86
C VAL A 144 -25.09 -5.63 21.14
N THR A 145 -25.77 -6.33 22.04
CA THR A 145 -26.17 -5.74 23.31
C THR A 145 -24.96 -5.30 24.14
N GLY A 146 -24.97 -4.05 24.60
CA GLY A 146 -23.86 -3.41 25.28
C GLY A 146 -22.93 -2.60 24.37
N ASP A 147 -23.17 -2.57 23.06
CA ASP A 147 -22.38 -1.77 22.12
C ASP A 147 -22.66 -0.27 22.24
N HIS A 148 -21.65 0.52 21.87
CA HIS A 148 -21.75 1.96 21.70
C HIS A 148 -22.49 2.28 20.40
N PHE A 149 -23.49 3.17 20.48
CA PHE A 149 -24.29 3.61 19.34
C PHE A 149 -24.34 5.15 19.27
N PRO A 150 -23.24 5.82 18.88
CA PRO A 150 -23.15 7.27 18.95
C PRO A 150 -24.09 7.94 17.95
N LEU A 151 -24.89 8.90 18.43
CA LEU A 151 -25.80 9.70 17.61
C LEU A 151 -25.53 11.20 17.80
N GLU A 152 -25.56 11.95 16.70
CA GLU A 152 -25.42 13.40 16.68
C GLU A 152 -26.63 14.04 16.01
N PHE A 153 -27.26 14.97 16.73
CA PHE A 153 -28.42 15.72 16.26
C PHE A 153 -28.12 17.21 16.19
N THR A 154 -28.68 17.90 15.21
CA THR A 154 -28.61 19.37 15.11
C THR A 154 -29.99 19.99 15.10
N LEU A 155 -30.15 21.06 15.87
CA LEU A 155 -31.37 21.85 16.02
C LEU A 155 -31.34 23.04 15.08
N TYR A 156 -32.38 23.16 14.26
CA TYR A 156 -32.53 24.20 13.27
C TYR A 156 -33.80 25.01 13.49
N ASP A 157 -33.76 26.25 13.02
CA ASP A 157 -34.90 27.16 12.94
C ASP A 157 -35.57 27.10 11.55
N GLU A 158 -36.64 27.88 11.32
CA GLU A 158 -37.38 27.90 10.04
C GLU A 158 -36.59 28.53 8.88
N TYR A 159 -35.51 29.26 9.18
CA TYR A 159 -34.59 29.82 8.20
C TYR A 159 -33.44 28.87 7.86
N TYR A 160 -33.48 27.62 8.35
CA TYR A 160 -32.42 26.63 8.22
C TYR A 160 -31.11 27.03 8.91
N ASN A 161 -31.16 27.97 9.86
CA ASN A 161 -30.03 28.34 10.69
C ASN A 161 -29.89 27.37 11.87
N ILE A 162 -28.66 27.09 12.29
CA ILE A 162 -28.39 26.32 13.51
C ILE A 162 -28.74 27.19 14.71
N VAL A 163 -29.54 26.65 15.64
CA VAL A 163 -29.93 27.36 16.86
C VAL A 163 -28.79 27.31 17.87
N GLU A 164 -27.84 28.24 17.78
CA GLU A 164 -26.68 28.25 18.68
C GLU A 164 -27.02 28.53 20.16
N ASP A 165 -28.16 29.17 20.42
CA ASP A 165 -28.64 29.47 21.77
C ASP A 165 -27.57 30.11 22.68
N ILE A 166 -26.96 31.18 22.18
CA ILE A 166 -25.88 31.94 22.84
C ILE A 166 -26.24 32.32 24.29
N THR A 167 -27.51 32.55 24.55
CA THR A 167 -28.07 33.05 25.81
C THR A 167 -28.51 31.93 26.77
N ARG A 168 -28.40 30.67 26.31
CA ARG A 168 -28.82 29.46 27.03
C ARG A 168 -30.32 29.38 27.28
N TYR A 169 -31.14 30.07 26.49
CA TYR A 169 -32.58 30.08 26.62
C TYR A 169 -33.21 28.72 26.28
N TYR A 170 -32.69 28.04 25.24
CA TYR A 170 -33.10 26.70 24.84
C TYR A 170 -32.15 25.59 25.32
N SER A 171 -31.09 25.91 26.05
CA SER A 171 -30.09 24.94 26.53
C SER A 171 -30.66 23.98 27.57
N SER A 172 -31.83 24.30 28.14
CA SER A 172 -32.63 23.41 28.99
C SER A 172 -33.40 22.34 28.20
N MET A 173 -33.49 22.48 26.87
CA MET A 173 -34.10 21.51 25.98
C MET A 173 -33.26 20.23 25.99
N THR A 174 -33.91 19.15 26.42
CA THR A 174 -33.28 17.85 26.58
C THR A 174 -33.85 16.90 25.55
N LEU A 175 -32.96 16.27 24.79
CA LEU A 175 -33.27 15.16 23.90
C LEU A 175 -33.06 13.86 24.64
N LYS A 176 -34.08 13.01 24.67
CA LYS A 176 -34.08 11.71 25.31
C LYS A 176 -34.48 10.64 24.32
N LEU A 177 -33.68 9.58 24.22
CA LEU A 177 -33.99 8.43 23.40
C LEU A 177 -34.68 7.35 24.22
N THR A 178 -35.63 6.68 23.59
CA THR A 178 -36.28 5.46 24.08
C THR A 178 -36.32 4.43 22.96
N LEU A 179 -36.49 3.15 23.31
CA LEU A 179 -36.69 2.07 22.33
C LEU A 179 -38.14 1.61 22.37
N GLU A 180 -38.67 1.29 21.18
CA GLU A 180 -39.91 0.57 20.98
C GLU A 180 -39.62 -0.68 20.16
N GLU A 181 -40.11 -1.83 20.60
CA GLU A 181 -39.97 -3.10 19.89
C GLU A 181 -40.94 -3.12 18.70
N GLU A 182 -40.46 -3.45 17.50
CA GLU A 182 -41.30 -3.37 16.28
C GLU A 182 -42.36 -4.48 16.23
N ASN A 183 -42.00 -5.66 16.71
CA ASN A 183 -42.89 -6.82 16.80
C ASN A 183 -42.95 -7.33 18.25
N PRO A 184 -43.68 -6.66 19.16
CA PRO A 184 -43.92 -7.22 20.48
C PRO A 184 -44.68 -8.53 20.26
N ASN A 185 -44.08 -9.67 20.63
CA ASN A 185 -44.68 -11.00 20.45
C ASN A 185 -46.16 -10.98 20.83
N GLN A 186 -47.07 -10.99 19.85
CA GLN A 186 -48.52 -10.78 20.04
C GLN A 186 -49.23 -11.93 20.78
N ASN A 187 -48.49 -12.90 21.34
CA ASN A 187 -49.04 -14.10 21.98
C ASN A 187 -49.25 -13.99 23.49
N TYR A 188 -49.21 -12.80 24.08
CA TYR A 188 -49.56 -12.58 25.49
C TYR A 188 -50.86 -11.78 25.61
N GLU A 189 -51.96 -12.40 25.19
CA GLU A 189 -53.28 -12.05 25.72
C GLU A 189 -53.30 -12.45 27.22
N ASP A 190 -53.77 -11.54 28.07
CA ASP A 190 -54.30 -11.80 29.42
C ASP A 190 -53.39 -11.75 30.67
N ASN A 191 -52.36 -10.90 30.76
CA ASN A 191 -51.88 -10.47 32.09
C ASN A 191 -51.33 -9.02 32.10
N GLU A 192 -52.23 -8.06 32.34
CA GLU A 192 -52.03 -6.59 32.38
C GLU A 192 -50.97 -6.05 33.38
N ASN A 193 -50.14 -6.86 34.03
CA ASN A 193 -49.38 -6.41 35.20
C ASN A 193 -47.85 -6.58 35.17
N LYS A 194 -47.23 -6.84 34.02
CA LYS A 194 -45.77 -6.74 33.92
C LYS A 194 -45.34 -6.00 32.66
N ASN A 195 -45.14 -4.70 32.79
CA ASN A 195 -44.22 -3.93 31.95
C ASN A 195 -42.79 -4.42 32.22
N SER A 196 -42.44 -5.62 31.78
CA SER A 196 -41.04 -6.05 31.75
C SER A 196 -40.33 -5.20 30.71
N ILE A 197 -39.50 -4.27 31.17
CA ILE A 197 -38.71 -3.43 30.28
C ILE A 197 -37.65 -4.34 29.65
N ASN A 198 -37.75 -4.56 28.33
CA ASN A 198 -36.86 -5.47 27.58
C ASN A 198 -35.49 -4.85 27.25
N TYR A 199 -35.23 -3.63 27.72
CA TYR A 199 -34.02 -2.87 27.39
C TYR A 199 -33.60 -1.90 28.50
N LYS A 200 -32.36 -1.45 28.42
CA LYS A 200 -31.76 -0.43 29.26
C LYS A 200 -30.82 0.41 28.39
N LEU A 201 -31.01 1.72 28.41
CA LEU A 201 -30.14 2.65 27.73
C LEU A 201 -29.25 3.38 28.75
N ILE A 202 -27.99 3.62 28.39
CA ILE A 202 -27.07 4.49 29.13
C ILE A 202 -26.65 5.61 28.18
N GLY A 203 -26.56 6.84 28.66
CA GLY A 203 -26.14 7.98 27.82
C GLY A 203 -27.17 8.38 26.76
N ASN A 204 -28.44 8.02 26.94
CA ASN A 204 -29.55 8.31 26.03
C ASN A 204 -30.20 9.68 26.23
N ILE A 205 -29.63 10.52 27.09
CA ILE A 205 -30.13 11.85 27.39
C ILE A 205 -29.02 12.83 27.07
N GLY A 206 -29.33 13.85 26.28
CA GLY A 206 -28.40 14.93 25.94
C GLY A 206 -29.12 16.27 25.85
N SER A 207 -28.36 17.35 25.99
CA SER A 207 -28.83 18.73 25.80
C SER A 207 -28.24 19.29 24.51
N PHE A 208 -28.93 20.26 23.91
CA PHE A 208 -28.37 21.00 22.78
C PHE A 208 -27.41 22.08 23.28
N VAL A 209 -26.16 21.98 22.87
CA VAL A 209 -25.12 22.99 23.12
C VAL A 209 -24.70 23.55 21.77
N LYS A 210 -24.88 24.85 21.55
CA LYS A 210 -24.65 25.47 20.24
C LYS A 210 -25.43 24.79 19.10
N GLY A 211 -26.68 24.43 19.40
CA GLY A 211 -27.56 23.75 18.45
C GLY A 211 -27.20 22.29 18.17
N GLN A 212 -26.22 21.71 18.85
CA GLN A 212 -25.80 20.32 18.65
C GLN A 212 -26.03 19.47 19.91
N CYS A 213 -26.57 18.27 19.73
CA CYS A 213 -26.72 17.28 20.78
C CYS A 213 -25.96 16.01 20.38
N LYS A 214 -24.89 15.68 21.11
CA LYS A 214 -24.02 14.53 20.84
C LYS A 214 -24.19 13.48 21.93
N LEU A 215 -24.66 12.30 21.55
CA LEU A 215 -24.83 11.15 22.44
C LEU A 215 -23.69 10.13 22.25
N ASN A 216 -22.44 10.59 22.38
CA ASN A 216 -21.25 9.77 22.13
C ASN A 216 -21.13 8.56 23.07
N ASN A 217 -21.76 8.63 24.24
CA ASN A 217 -21.74 7.59 25.27
C ASN A 217 -23.04 6.78 25.30
N LEU A 218 -23.84 6.82 24.22
CA LEU A 218 -25.04 5.99 24.11
C LEU A 218 -24.64 4.53 24.05
N ILE A 219 -25.08 3.75 25.03
CA ILE A 219 -24.92 2.30 25.08
C ILE A 219 -26.31 1.67 25.17
N ILE A 220 -26.53 0.65 24.35
CA ILE A 220 -27.82 -0.03 24.23
C ILE A 220 -27.71 -1.45 24.78
N TYR A 221 -28.36 -1.72 25.92
CA TYR A 221 -28.57 -3.08 26.41
C TYR A 221 -29.99 -3.50 26.09
N ALA A 222 -30.19 -4.49 25.23
CA ALA A 222 -31.51 -4.99 24.90
C ALA A 222 -31.47 -6.47 24.55
N ASN A 223 -32.60 -7.15 24.72
CA ASN A 223 -32.74 -8.52 24.25
C ASN A 223 -32.72 -8.56 22.71
N PRO A 224 -32.32 -9.68 22.07
CA PRO A 224 -32.22 -9.71 20.62
C PRO A 224 -33.56 -9.51 19.93
N ASN A 225 -33.74 -8.37 19.25
CA ASN A 225 -34.90 -8.04 18.44
C ASN A 225 -34.62 -6.79 17.58
N THR A 226 -35.57 -6.42 16.73
CA THR A 226 -35.60 -5.14 16.02
C THR A 226 -36.33 -4.07 16.84
N TYR A 227 -35.67 -2.94 17.04
CA TYR A 227 -36.16 -1.82 17.81
C TYR A 227 -36.17 -0.55 16.98
N LYS A 228 -37.22 0.24 17.16
CA LYS A 228 -37.33 1.62 16.68
C LYS A 228 -36.88 2.58 17.78
N VAL A 229 -35.87 3.39 17.49
CA VAL A 229 -35.41 4.44 18.40
C VAL A 229 -36.35 5.63 18.29
N LYS A 230 -37.01 5.97 19.40
CA LYS A 230 -37.90 7.13 19.51
C LYS A 230 -37.19 8.28 20.19
N LEU A 231 -37.40 9.48 19.66
CA LEU A 231 -36.93 10.72 20.27
C LEU A 231 -38.05 11.36 21.07
N ILE A 232 -37.72 11.80 22.28
CA ILE A 232 -38.59 12.58 23.16
C ILE A 232 -37.85 13.87 23.48
N ILE A 233 -38.50 15.00 23.26
CA ILE A 233 -38.01 16.30 23.70
C ILE A 233 -38.68 16.66 25.02
N GLU A 234 -37.86 16.93 26.03
CA GLU A 234 -38.29 17.42 27.33
C GLU A 234 -37.93 18.92 27.44
N ASN A 235 -38.70 19.69 28.23
CA ASN A 235 -38.51 21.13 28.49
C ASN A 235 -38.65 22.06 27.26
N TYR A 236 -39.38 21.65 26.23
CA TYR A 236 -39.71 22.51 25.10
C TYR A 236 -41.20 22.35 24.75
N ASN A 237 -41.92 23.47 24.67
CA ASN A 237 -43.36 23.49 24.43
C ASN A 237 -43.73 23.76 22.96
N GLY A 238 -42.75 24.07 22.11
CA GLY A 238 -42.99 24.28 20.68
C GLY A 238 -43.11 22.97 19.91
N ASN A 239 -43.67 23.06 18.71
CA ASN A 239 -43.71 21.93 17.80
C ASN A 239 -42.36 21.75 17.13
N LEU A 240 -41.81 20.54 17.17
CA LEU A 240 -40.58 20.18 16.48
C LEU A 240 -40.85 19.07 15.48
N HIS A 241 -40.29 19.24 14.28
CA HIS A 241 -40.29 18.21 13.26
C HIS A 241 -38.96 17.45 13.27
N PHE A 242 -38.99 16.13 13.10
CA PHE A 242 -37.77 15.33 12.93
C PHE A 242 -37.53 15.14 11.42
N MET A 243 -36.44 15.69 10.90
CA MET A 243 -36.07 15.66 9.47
C MET A 243 -35.17 14.46 9.15
N PHE A 244 -35.60 13.28 9.59
CA PHE A 244 -34.95 12.00 9.32
C PHE A 244 -35.98 10.89 9.50
N ASP A 245 -35.77 9.77 8.81
CA ASP A 245 -36.63 8.60 8.95
C ASP A 245 -36.45 7.93 10.32
N ASP A 246 -37.37 7.05 10.68
CA ASP A 246 -37.25 6.27 11.91
C ASP A 246 -35.93 5.49 11.95
N ILE A 247 -35.20 5.61 13.07
CA ILE A 247 -33.96 4.86 13.27
C ILE A 247 -34.32 3.46 13.75
N ILE A 248 -34.18 2.47 12.87
CA ILE A 248 -34.45 1.07 13.17
C ILE A 248 -33.14 0.34 13.39
N ILE A 249 -32.94 -0.21 14.58
CA ILE A 249 -31.77 -0.99 14.95
C ILE A 249 -32.15 -2.45 15.17
N ASN A 250 -31.28 -3.36 14.76
CA ASN A 250 -31.39 -4.79 15.02
C ASN A 250 -30.35 -5.17 16.07
N VAL A 251 -30.84 -5.50 17.27
CA VAL A 251 -29.99 -5.94 18.37
C VAL A 251 -29.79 -7.44 18.25
N LYS A 252 -28.54 -7.86 18.10
CA LYS A 252 -28.15 -9.27 18.03
C LYS A 252 -27.83 -9.82 19.42
N SER A 253 -27.83 -11.15 19.53
CA SER A 253 -27.28 -11.84 20.70
C SER A 253 -25.76 -11.67 20.75
N CYS A 254 -25.16 -11.97 21.90
CA CYS A 254 -23.70 -12.02 22.03
C CYS A 254 -23.11 -13.07 21.07
N ASP A 255 -21.91 -12.79 20.57
CA ASP A 255 -21.13 -13.76 19.79
C ASP A 255 -20.83 -15.02 20.62
N SER A 256 -20.57 -16.13 19.94
CA SER A 256 -20.34 -17.43 20.58
C SER A 256 -19.18 -17.44 21.58
N ASP A 257 -18.23 -16.52 21.41
CA ASP A 257 -17.00 -16.46 22.20
C ASP A 257 -17.16 -15.58 23.46
N ILE A 258 -18.28 -14.83 23.56
CA ILE A 258 -18.58 -13.91 24.65
C ILE A 258 -19.69 -14.50 25.53
N ILE A 259 -19.64 -14.23 26.84
CA ILE A 259 -20.59 -14.81 27.79
C ILE A 259 -21.87 -13.99 27.79
N LYS A 260 -22.98 -14.68 27.55
CA LYS A 260 -24.33 -14.15 27.70
C LYS A 260 -24.70 -14.09 29.18
N MET A 261 -24.95 -12.90 29.68
CA MET A 261 -25.39 -12.64 31.04
C MET A 261 -26.75 -11.95 31.03
N TYR A 262 -27.52 -12.12 32.10
CA TYR A 262 -28.81 -11.45 32.26
C TYR A 262 -28.83 -10.65 33.56
N ASP A 263 -29.30 -9.42 33.48
CA ASP A 263 -29.44 -8.59 34.68
C ASP A 263 -30.69 -8.99 35.49
N LYS A 264 -30.95 -8.29 36.59
CA LYS A 264 -32.13 -8.55 37.45
C LYS A 264 -33.47 -8.36 36.74
N ASN A 265 -33.49 -7.64 35.61
CA ASN A 265 -34.67 -7.39 34.78
C ASN A 265 -34.74 -8.35 33.57
N ASN A 266 -33.86 -9.35 33.51
CA ASN A 266 -33.76 -10.30 32.39
C ASN A 266 -33.39 -9.61 31.06
N ILE A 267 -32.57 -8.55 31.13
CA ILE A 267 -31.98 -7.90 29.96
C ILE A 267 -30.63 -8.56 29.68
N LEU A 268 -30.49 -9.10 28.47
CA LEU A 268 -29.25 -9.69 27.97
C LEU A 268 -28.16 -8.62 27.89
N TYR A 269 -26.98 -8.94 28.41
CA TYR A 269 -25.76 -8.18 28.22
C TYR A 269 -24.57 -9.12 28.04
N CYS A 270 -23.54 -8.66 27.35
CA CYS A 270 -22.37 -9.48 27.04
C CYS A 270 -21.22 -9.14 27.99
N GLU A 271 -20.60 -10.16 28.57
CA GLU A 271 -19.36 -10.02 29.35
C GLU A 271 -18.21 -10.78 28.70
N ASN A 272 -17.05 -10.15 28.63
CA ASN A 272 -15.83 -10.84 28.23
C ASN A 272 -15.55 -12.00 29.22
N PRO A 273 -15.21 -13.19 28.70
CA PRO A 273 -14.89 -14.32 29.55
C PRO A 273 -13.65 -14.02 30.39
N LYS A 274 -13.69 -14.39 31.67
CA LYS A 274 -12.53 -14.31 32.57
C LYS A 274 -11.75 -15.61 32.46
N CYS A 275 -10.48 -15.53 32.07
CA CYS A 275 -9.57 -16.68 32.09
C CYS A 275 -8.63 -16.59 33.29
N LYS A 276 -8.02 -17.72 33.67
CA LYS A 276 -6.98 -17.77 34.70
C LYS A 276 -5.82 -16.85 34.32
N ASP A 277 -5.15 -16.26 35.31
CA ASP A 277 -3.99 -15.36 35.11
C ASP A 277 -2.83 -16.01 34.33
N GLN A 278 -2.80 -17.35 34.26
CA GLN A 278 -1.83 -18.11 33.47
C GLN A 278 -2.12 -18.07 31.97
N CYS A 279 -3.35 -17.75 31.55
CA CYS A 279 -3.73 -17.61 30.16
C CYS A 279 -3.27 -16.25 29.63
N PRO A 280 -2.32 -16.21 28.68
CA PRO A 280 -1.70 -14.99 28.18
C PRO A 280 -2.58 -14.32 27.11
N VAL A 281 -3.76 -13.84 27.53
CA VAL A 281 -4.71 -13.11 26.68
C VAL A 281 -4.01 -11.91 26.04
N ASP A 282 -4.34 -11.62 24.77
CA ASP A 282 -3.76 -10.56 23.92
C ASP A 282 -2.35 -10.82 23.37
N SER A 283 -1.68 -11.91 23.75
CA SER A 283 -0.34 -12.24 23.24
C SER A 283 -0.28 -13.59 22.51
N SER A 284 -0.61 -14.69 23.19
CA SER A 284 -0.59 -16.03 22.59
C SER A 284 -1.89 -16.81 22.74
N ALA A 285 -2.89 -16.24 23.41
CA ALA A 285 -4.18 -16.88 23.63
C ALA A 285 -5.37 -15.92 23.49
N VAL A 286 -6.54 -16.49 23.24
CA VAL A 286 -7.85 -15.85 23.33
C VAL A 286 -8.66 -16.58 24.40
N CYS A 287 -9.31 -15.82 25.27
CA CYS A 287 -10.23 -16.39 26.25
C CYS A 287 -11.60 -16.60 25.60
N LYS A 288 -12.11 -17.83 25.59
CA LYS A 288 -13.44 -18.16 25.07
C LYS A 288 -14.39 -18.58 26.20
N ALA A 289 -15.63 -18.16 26.05
CA ALA A 289 -16.73 -18.56 26.92
C ALA A 289 -16.94 -20.09 26.94
N TYR A 290 -17.21 -20.66 28.12
CA TYR A 290 -17.83 -21.98 28.20
C TYR A 290 -19.31 -21.90 27.81
N GLN A 291 -19.87 -22.94 27.18
CA GLN A 291 -21.20 -22.91 26.55
C GLN A 291 -22.39 -22.63 27.49
N GLU A 292 -22.19 -22.60 28.81
CA GLU A 292 -23.26 -22.32 29.79
C GLU A 292 -23.55 -20.81 29.90
N GLU A 293 -24.78 -20.39 29.57
CA GLU A 293 -25.24 -19.01 29.74
C GLU A 293 -25.34 -18.63 31.24
N GLY A 294 -25.06 -17.36 31.56
CA GLY A 294 -25.26 -16.77 32.89
C GLY A 294 -24.16 -17.03 33.94
N ILE A 295 -23.06 -17.70 33.57
CA ILE A 295 -21.95 -18.02 34.49
C ILE A 295 -20.61 -17.62 33.87
N ASN A 296 -20.00 -16.55 34.38
CA ASN A 296 -18.62 -16.14 34.03
C ASN A 296 -17.61 -16.66 35.07
N ASP A 297 -17.36 -17.97 35.07
CA ASP A 297 -16.43 -18.64 35.99
C ASP A 297 -15.04 -18.83 35.36
N ILE A 298 -14.03 -18.27 36.02
CA ILE A 298 -12.62 -18.33 35.64
C ILE A 298 -12.09 -19.75 35.44
N ASN A 299 -12.71 -20.75 36.09
CA ASN A 299 -12.29 -22.15 36.02
C ASN A 299 -12.96 -22.94 34.89
N LYS A 300 -14.04 -22.42 34.31
CA LYS A 300 -14.80 -23.07 33.23
C LYS A 300 -14.43 -22.54 31.85
N ASN A 301 -14.12 -21.25 31.75
CA ASN A 301 -13.76 -20.62 30.48
C ASN A 301 -12.49 -21.25 29.89
N ILE A 302 -12.42 -21.26 28.56
CA ILE A 302 -11.41 -21.99 27.79
C ILE A 302 -10.33 -20.98 27.36
N CYS A 303 -9.08 -21.26 27.69
CA CYS A 303 -7.93 -20.57 27.11
C CYS A 303 -7.59 -21.25 25.78
N GLU A 304 -7.89 -20.62 24.65
CA GLU A 304 -7.59 -21.15 23.34
C GLU A 304 -6.36 -20.46 22.77
N CYS A 305 -5.36 -21.25 22.37
CA CYS A 305 -4.14 -20.71 21.81
C CYS A 305 -4.38 -20.10 20.43
N LEU A 306 -3.79 -18.93 20.20
CA LEU A 306 -3.71 -18.35 18.87
C LEU A 306 -2.93 -19.31 17.95
N PRO A 307 -3.20 -19.29 16.63
CA PRO A 307 -2.41 -20.06 15.66
C PRO A 307 -0.91 -19.85 15.91
N GLY A 308 -0.12 -20.92 15.91
CA GLY A 308 1.31 -20.85 16.22
C GLY A 308 1.72 -21.07 17.66
N TRP A 309 0.77 -21.21 18.58
CA TRP A 309 1.03 -21.45 19.99
C TRP A 309 0.41 -22.78 20.43
N GLU A 310 1.08 -23.47 21.34
CA GLU A 310 0.62 -24.71 21.96
C GLU A 310 1.01 -24.76 23.45
N GLY A 311 0.45 -25.73 24.16
CA GLY A 311 0.61 -25.88 25.61
C GLY A 311 -0.68 -25.53 26.36
N ASP A 312 -0.73 -25.91 27.63
CA ASP A 312 -1.93 -25.69 28.47
C ASP A 312 -2.18 -24.20 28.74
N ASN A 313 -1.14 -23.37 28.62
CA ASN A 313 -1.19 -21.92 28.77
C ASN A 313 -0.66 -21.19 27.52
N CYS A 314 -0.60 -21.85 26.36
CA CYS A 314 -0.15 -21.25 25.10
C CYS A 314 1.25 -20.63 25.17
N GLU A 315 2.14 -21.25 25.95
CA GLU A 315 3.47 -20.74 26.24
C GLU A 315 4.54 -21.21 25.24
N ARG A 316 4.24 -22.23 24.42
CA ARG A 316 5.19 -22.80 23.46
C ARG A 316 4.85 -22.37 22.04
N LYS A 317 5.82 -21.75 21.36
CA LYS A 317 5.75 -21.44 19.93
C LYS A 317 5.87 -22.74 19.11
N ILE A 318 4.99 -22.93 18.14
CA ILE A 318 5.07 -24.00 17.15
C ILE A 318 5.98 -23.52 16.03
N TYR A 319 7.17 -24.11 15.93
CA TYR A 319 8.15 -23.75 14.91
C TYR A 319 7.96 -24.54 13.61
N ILE A 320 8.23 -23.89 12.47
CA ILE A 320 8.31 -24.57 11.18
C ILE A 320 9.50 -25.54 11.19
N ASP A 321 9.23 -26.80 10.83
CA ASP A 321 10.28 -27.83 10.71
C ASP A 321 10.99 -27.73 9.35
N PHE A 322 12.20 -27.16 9.35
CA PHE A 322 13.07 -27.07 8.16
C PHE A 322 14.00 -28.28 7.98
N SER A 323 13.87 -29.34 8.78
CA SER A 323 14.77 -30.51 8.71
C SER A 323 14.81 -31.15 7.33
N SER A 324 13.69 -31.14 6.59
CA SER A 324 13.63 -31.64 5.22
C SER A 324 14.46 -30.80 4.24
N LEU A 325 14.45 -29.47 4.38
CA LEU A 325 15.22 -28.54 3.57
C LEU A 325 16.71 -28.61 3.90
N GLU A 326 17.07 -28.68 5.18
CA GLU A 326 18.47 -28.81 5.64
C GLU A 326 19.12 -30.07 5.05
N ASN A 327 18.40 -31.19 5.07
CA ASN A 327 18.86 -32.43 4.45
C ASN A 327 19.06 -32.29 2.94
N ALA A 328 18.13 -31.62 2.24
CA ALA A 328 18.23 -31.40 0.79
C ALA A 328 19.43 -30.51 0.41
N VAL A 329 19.63 -29.39 1.12
CA VAL A 329 20.76 -28.47 0.92
C VAL A 329 22.09 -29.19 1.19
N THR A 330 22.16 -30.00 2.23
CA THR A 330 23.36 -30.77 2.57
C THR A 330 23.73 -31.75 1.45
N VAL A 331 22.74 -32.50 0.93
CA VAL A 331 22.96 -33.44 -0.19
C VAL A 331 23.44 -32.71 -1.44
N PHE A 332 22.81 -31.57 -1.79
CA PHE A 332 23.20 -30.77 -2.94
C PHE A 332 24.65 -30.27 -2.83
N ASN A 333 25.03 -29.75 -1.66
CA ASN A 333 26.39 -29.26 -1.41
C ASN A 333 27.45 -30.36 -1.55
N ILE A 334 27.16 -31.58 -1.07
CA ILE A 334 28.06 -32.73 -1.23
C ILE A 334 28.27 -33.06 -2.72
N ILE A 335 27.20 -33.06 -3.52
CA ILE A 335 27.28 -33.32 -4.97
C ILE A 335 28.13 -32.27 -5.67
N MET A 336 27.91 -30.99 -5.38
CA MET A 336 28.69 -29.88 -5.96
C MET A 336 30.17 -29.95 -5.57
N LEU A 337 30.48 -30.31 -4.33
CA LEU A 337 31.85 -30.52 -3.87
C LEU A 337 32.53 -31.66 -4.63
N LEU A 338 31.83 -32.78 -4.85
CA LEU A 338 32.36 -33.89 -5.64
C LEU A 338 32.64 -33.48 -7.09
N ILE A 339 31.77 -32.70 -7.71
CA ILE A 339 31.99 -32.15 -9.07
C ILE A 339 33.25 -31.28 -9.09
N LEU A 340 33.41 -30.36 -8.13
CA LEU A 340 34.60 -29.52 -8.03
C LEU A 340 35.89 -30.34 -7.89
N ILE A 341 35.89 -31.34 -7.00
CA ILE A 341 37.04 -32.24 -6.81
C ILE A 341 37.37 -32.97 -8.10
N THR A 342 36.37 -33.52 -8.79
CA THR A 342 36.60 -34.22 -10.07
C THR A 342 37.17 -33.29 -11.15
N TYR A 343 36.72 -32.03 -11.19
CA TYR A 343 37.23 -31.02 -12.12
C TYR A 343 38.67 -30.62 -11.80
N ILE A 344 39.01 -30.44 -10.52
CA ILE A 344 40.39 -30.17 -10.07
C ILE A 344 41.31 -31.34 -10.44
N ILE A 345 40.86 -32.58 -10.19
CA ILE A 345 41.61 -33.79 -10.58
C ILE A 345 41.78 -33.82 -12.11
N PHE A 346 40.71 -33.56 -12.86
CA PHE A 346 40.74 -33.53 -14.32
C PHE A 346 41.75 -32.50 -14.85
N ILE A 347 41.72 -31.27 -14.34
CA ILE A 347 42.70 -30.23 -14.71
C ILE A 347 44.11 -30.70 -14.36
N THR A 348 44.33 -31.21 -13.14
CA THR A 348 45.66 -31.61 -12.66
C THR A 348 46.25 -32.75 -13.50
N VAL A 349 45.43 -33.74 -13.85
CA VAL A 349 45.83 -34.89 -14.67
C VAL A 349 46.03 -34.49 -16.14
N CYS A 350 45.12 -33.70 -16.70
CA CYS A 350 45.15 -33.32 -18.11
C CYS A 350 46.11 -32.14 -18.43
N HIS A 351 46.63 -31.43 -17.42
CA HIS A 351 47.55 -30.30 -17.60
C HIS A 351 48.80 -30.68 -18.42
N LYS A 352 49.21 -31.95 -18.38
CA LYS A 352 50.38 -32.42 -19.15
C LYS A 352 50.08 -32.68 -20.64
N GLN A 353 48.83 -32.82 -21.05
CA GLN A 353 48.47 -33.26 -22.41
C GLN A 353 48.08 -32.13 -23.39
N SER A 354 47.82 -30.89 -22.94
CA SER A 354 47.35 -29.80 -23.84
C SER A 354 48.39 -28.74 -24.24
N ILE A 355 49.66 -28.87 -23.81
CA ILE A 355 50.73 -27.92 -24.19
C ILE A 355 50.94 -27.87 -25.72
N ILE A 356 50.57 -28.92 -26.45
CA ILE A 356 50.85 -29.03 -27.90
C ILE A 356 49.75 -28.40 -28.78
N SER A 357 48.53 -28.20 -28.27
CA SER A 357 47.43 -27.57 -29.04
C SER A 357 47.34 -26.05 -28.87
N ASN A 358 47.92 -25.49 -27.81
CA ASN A 358 47.90 -24.04 -27.53
C ASN A 358 48.91 -23.23 -28.38
N ILE A 359 49.77 -23.89 -29.16
CA ILE A 359 50.85 -23.26 -29.91
C ILE A 359 50.32 -22.45 -31.12
N GLY A 360 49.17 -22.81 -31.69
CA GLY A 360 48.55 -22.10 -32.81
C GLY A 360 48.10 -20.67 -32.46
N TYR A 361 47.61 -20.47 -31.23
CA TYR A 361 47.16 -19.19 -30.70
C TYR A 361 48.30 -18.17 -30.54
N GLU A 362 49.49 -18.61 -30.12
CA GLU A 362 50.61 -17.70 -29.81
C GLU A 362 51.54 -17.38 -30.99
N LEU A 363 51.37 -18.04 -32.14
CA LEU A 363 52.19 -17.78 -33.34
C LEU A 363 51.58 -16.73 -34.29
N GLY A 364 50.39 -16.23 -33.98
CA GLY A 364 49.70 -15.19 -34.74
C GLY A 364 49.46 -15.62 -36.19
N ILE A 365 48.74 -16.73 -36.33
CA ILE A 365 48.32 -17.31 -37.61
C ILE A 365 46.87 -16.90 -37.82
N ILE A 366 46.64 -16.05 -38.82
CA ILE A 366 45.37 -15.34 -38.98
C ILE A 366 44.37 -16.18 -39.82
N ASN A 367 44.86 -17.10 -40.66
CA ASN A 367 44.06 -18.09 -41.39
C ASN A 367 44.89 -19.32 -41.84
N GLU A 368 44.23 -20.38 -42.34
CA GLU A 368 44.90 -21.57 -42.91
C GLU A 368 45.76 -21.27 -44.16
N ALA A 369 45.54 -20.12 -44.79
CA ALA A 369 46.30 -19.66 -45.95
C ALA A 369 47.60 -18.93 -45.57
N ASP A 370 47.81 -18.60 -44.29
CA ASP A 370 49.00 -17.92 -43.80
C ASP A 370 50.23 -18.83 -43.96
N GLU A 371 51.31 -18.32 -44.56
CA GLU A 371 52.54 -19.09 -44.79
C GLU A 371 53.12 -19.68 -43.49
N LYS A 372 52.85 -19.04 -42.34
CA LYS A 372 53.24 -19.57 -41.03
C LYS A 372 52.52 -20.87 -40.68
N PHE A 373 51.26 -21.04 -41.10
CA PHE A 373 50.49 -22.27 -40.92
C PHE A 373 51.13 -23.43 -41.70
N ARG A 374 51.48 -23.20 -42.97
CA ARG A 374 52.20 -24.17 -43.81
C ARG A 374 53.58 -24.55 -43.24
N PHE A 375 54.30 -23.59 -42.67
CA PHE A 375 55.60 -23.86 -42.07
C PHE A 375 55.50 -24.81 -40.86
N ILE A 376 54.48 -24.64 -40.02
CA ILE A 376 54.27 -25.48 -38.83
C ILE A 376 53.70 -26.85 -39.23
N SER A 377 52.74 -26.88 -40.15
CA SER A 377 52.19 -28.10 -40.74
C SER A 377 53.29 -28.99 -41.36
N SER A 378 54.22 -28.39 -42.11
CA SER A 378 55.36 -29.10 -42.72
C SER A 378 56.41 -29.52 -41.68
N TYR A 379 56.67 -28.71 -40.64
CA TYR A 379 57.61 -29.05 -39.57
C TYR A 379 57.10 -30.23 -38.73
N ILE A 380 55.80 -30.29 -38.45
CA ILE A 380 55.17 -31.40 -37.73
C ILE A 380 55.14 -32.67 -38.61
N SER A 381 54.81 -32.55 -39.91
CA SER A 381 54.81 -33.69 -40.85
C SER A 381 56.20 -34.24 -41.16
N SER A 382 57.25 -33.41 -41.12
CA SER A 382 58.64 -33.85 -41.35
C SER A 382 59.23 -34.59 -40.15
N ARG A 383 58.72 -34.34 -38.94
CA ARG A 383 59.22 -34.95 -37.70
C ARG A 383 58.54 -36.28 -37.37
N SER A 384 57.37 -36.57 -37.93
CA SER A 384 56.72 -37.88 -37.84
C SER A 384 57.34 -38.93 -38.77
N ILE A 385 58.24 -38.55 -39.70
CA ILE A 385 58.88 -39.48 -40.66
C ILE A 385 60.36 -39.76 -40.32
N SER A 386 61.01 -38.98 -39.44
CA SER A 386 62.46 -39.12 -39.14
C SER A 386 62.79 -39.79 -37.80
N SER A 387 61.90 -40.63 -37.24
CA SER A 387 62.20 -41.39 -36.02
C SER A 387 61.72 -42.84 -36.10
N ILE A 388 62.16 -43.56 -37.14
CA ILE A 388 62.42 -44.99 -37.07
C ILE A 388 63.76 -45.22 -37.76
N ASP A 389 64.85 -44.93 -37.05
CA ASP A 389 66.17 -45.45 -37.40
C ASP A 389 66.63 -46.31 -36.23
N LEU A 390 66.65 -47.61 -36.51
CA LEU A 390 66.86 -48.72 -35.60
C LEU A 390 68.36 -48.81 -35.26
N LYS A 391 68.70 -48.72 -33.97
CA LYS A 391 69.91 -49.36 -33.42
C LYS A 391 69.51 -50.26 -32.27
N SER A 392 69.14 -51.49 -32.60
CA SER A 392 69.22 -52.63 -31.68
C SER A 392 70.14 -53.68 -32.31
N SER A 393 71.32 -53.82 -31.74
CA SER A 393 72.20 -54.96 -31.98
C SER A 393 71.86 -56.08 -31.00
N THR A 394 71.66 -57.28 -31.57
CA THR A 394 72.00 -58.64 -31.06
C THR A 394 71.23 -59.18 -29.83
N GLU A 395 70.68 -60.40 -29.79
CA GLU A 395 70.73 -61.58 -30.68
C GLU A 395 69.75 -62.68 -30.18
N ILE A 396 69.47 -63.70 -31.04
CA ILE A 396 68.86 -65.05 -30.78
C ILE A 396 67.30 -65.09 -30.67
N ASN A 397 66.48 -65.87 -31.41
CA ASN A 397 66.67 -67.09 -32.21
C ASN A 397 65.62 -67.24 -33.34
N GLN A 398 65.96 -68.08 -34.31
CA GLN A 398 65.22 -68.50 -35.50
C GLN A 398 63.87 -69.20 -35.22
N SER A 399 62.87 -68.98 -36.09
CA SER A 399 62.25 -70.07 -36.88
C SER A 399 61.40 -69.51 -38.03
N ASN A 400 61.58 -70.13 -39.19
CA ASN A 400 60.95 -69.82 -40.48
C ASN A 400 59.46 -70.20 -40.49
N VAL A 401 58.60 -69.38 -41.10
CA VAL A 401 57.51 -69.82 -42.00
C VAL A 401 57.20 -68.71 -43.01
N ASN A 402 57.38 -69.03 -44.30
CA ASN A 402 56.86 -68.29 -45.47
C ASN A 402 55.35 -68.54 -45.63
N LEU A 403 54.58 -67.53 -46.09
CA LEU A 403 53.65 -67.66 -47.24
C LEU A 403 52.85 -66.36 -47.48
N ASP A 404 53.16 -65.72 -48.61
CA ASP A 404 52.25 -65.27 -49.67
C ASP A 404 50.84 -64.69 -49.37
N LYS A 405 50.69 -63.41 -49.76
CA LYS A 405 49.89 -62.93 -50.93
C LYS A 405 48.36 -62.76 -50.82
N GLU A 406 47.91 -61.72 -51.53
CA GLU A 406 46.55 -61.36 -52.01
C GLU A 406 45.65 -60.56 -51.04
N ARG A 407 45.22 -59.31 -51.31
CA ARG A 407 44.43 -58.73 -52.43
C ARG A 407 42.94 -59.11 -52.35
N SER A 408 42.06 -58.18 -51.97
CA SER A 408 40.82 -57.83 -52.71
C SER A 408 39.88 -56.86 -51.98
N ASN A 409 39.52 -55.81 -52.74
CA ASN A 409 38.29 -55.02 -52.84
C ASN A 409 36.99 -55.56 -52.20
N ALA A 410 36.13 -54.64 -51.74
CA ALA A 410 34.73 -54.42 -52.17
C ALA A 410 34.11 -53.28 -51.29
N SER A 411 33.71 -52.10 -51.81
CA SER A 411 32.37 -51.73 -52.34
C SER A 411 31.21 -52.19 -51.43
N THR A 412 30.26 -51.34 -51.00
CA THR A 412 29.23 -50.70 -51.84
C THR A 412 28.46 -49.56 -51.16
N ASN A 413 27.96 -48.66 -52.01
CA ASN A 413 26.96 -47.60 -51.81
C ASN A 413 25.63 -48.05 -51.16
N LEU A 414 24.86 -47.10 -50.60
CA LEU A 414 23.50 -46.80 -51.08
C LEU A 414 22.91 -45.51 -50.47
N LEU A 415 22.28 -44.74 -51.36
CA LEU A 415 21.47 -43.52 -51.17
C LEU A 415 20.05 -43.85 -50.63
N SER A 416 19.44 -42.89 -49.93
CA SER A 416 18.17 -42.23 -50.32
C SER A 416 17.84 -41.15 -49.27
N ASN A 417 17.86 -39.85 -49.58
CA ASN A 417 16.84 -39.04 -50.26
C ASN A 417 15.44 -39.08 -49.62
N GLY A 418 14.97 -37.89 -49.22
CA GLY A 418 13.62 -37.61 -48.72
C GLY A 418 13.46 -36.09 -48.52
N ASN A 419 13.18 -35.39 -49.61
CA ASN A 419 12.67 -34.01 -49.61
C ASN A 419 11.27 -34.00 -49.01
N ASP A 420 10.92 -32.93 -48.28
CA ASP A 420 9.60 -32.35 -48.42
C ASP A 420 9.63 -30.83 -48.26
N SER A 421 8.97 -30.19 -49.21
CA SER A 421 8.82 -28.76 -49.43
C SER A 421 7.43 -28.31 -49.04
N HIS A 422 7.29 -27.12 -48.44
CA HIS A 422 6.14 -26.18 -48.50
C HIS A 422 6.31 -25.21 -47.31
N ARG A 423 6.02 -23.90 -47.35
CA ARG A 423 5.29 -23.04 -48.27
C ARG A 423 5.66 -21.58 -47.91
N ILE A 424 5.77 -20.75 -48.94
CA ILE A 424 5.94 -19.30 -48.88
C ILE A 424 4.57 -18.66 -48.61
N GLU A 425 4.52 -17.65 -47.74
CA GLU A 425 3.56 -16.56 -47.90
C GLU A 425 4.18 -15.20 -47.53
N ASN A 426 3.95 -14.25 -48.43
CA ASN A 426 4.49 -12.90 -48.50
C ASN A 426 3.75 -11.95 -47.56
N TYR A 427 4.48 -11.04 -46.90
CA TYR A 427 3.96 -9.69 -46.64
C TYR A 427 5.04 -8.61 -46.90
N LYS A 428 4.78 -7.85 -47.97
CA LYS A 428 5.15 -6.44 -48.20
C LYS A 428 4.77 -5.61 -46.96
N SER A 429 5.28 -4.42 -46.63
CA SER A 429 6.21 -3.45 -47.19
C SER A 429 6.28 -2.34 -46.13
N ASN A 430 7.45 -1.82 -45.80
CA ASN A 430 7.57 -0.38 -45.54
C ASN A 430 9.03 0.04 -45.64
N GLU A 431 9.36 0.43 -46.86
CA GLU A 431 10.55 1.14 -47.25
C GLU A 431 10.19 2.63 -47.23
N ARG A 432 10.64 3.33 -46.20
CA ARG A 432 10.86 4.79 -46.16
C ARG A 432 11.69 5.08 -44.91
N ASP A 433 12.75 5.86 -45.09
CA ASP A 433 13.71 6.38 -44.08
C ASP A 433 15.13 5.79 -44.07
N ILE A 434 15.63 5.29 -45.20
CA ILE A 434 17.08 5.18 -45.47
C ILE A 434 17.46 6.04 -46.69
N LYS A 435 17.32 7.35 -46.51
CA LYS A 435 17.97 8.38 -47.34
C LYS A 435 18.37 9.51 -46.40
N ASN A 436 19.52 9.37 -45.72
CA ASN A 436 20.33 10.50 -45.22
C ASN A 436 21.65 10.13 -44.49
N ILE A 437 22.20 8.92 -44.67
CA ILE A 437 23.53 8.58 -44.12
C ILE A 437 24.42 7.98 -45.21
N SER A 438 24.57 8.70 -46.33
CA SER A 438 25.55 8.35 -47.39
C SER A 438 26.37 9.55 -47.88
N ASN A 439 26.36 10.68 -47.16
CA ASN A 439 27.08 11.90 -47.55
C ASN A 439 28.05 12.42 -46.48
N LYS A 440 28.64 11.55 -45.65
CA LYS A 440 29.67 11.96 -44.67
C LYS A 440 31.00 11.20 -44.75
N LEU A 441 31.26 10.52 -45.87
CA LEU A 441 32.49 9.74 -46.12
C LEU A 441 33.31 10.22 -47.33
N LEU A 442 33.13 11.48 -47.73
CA LEU A 442 33.95 12.15 -48.76
C LEU A 442 34.35 13.54 -48.28
N SER A 443 35.34 13.61 -47.38
CA SER A 443 36.24 14.76 -47.24
C SER A 443 37.35 14.47 -46.23
N ARG A 444 38.44 13.82 -46.68
CA ARG A 444 39.80 14.08 -46.17
C ARG A 444 40.86 13.36 -47.02
N GLU A 445 40.91 13.74 -48.29
CA GLU A 445 42.19 13.84 -48.98
C GLU A 445 42.73 15.25 -48.71
N ASP A 446 43.90 15.30 -48.08
CA ASP A 446 45.04 16.15 -48.43
C ASP A 446 45.93 16.32 -47.20
N ILE A 447 47.14 15.74 -47.27
CA ILE A 447 48.42 16.35 -46.90
C ILE A 447 49.54 15.37 -47.32
N THR A 448 50.09 15.68 -48.49
CA THR A 448 51.51 15.67 -48.89
C THR A 448 52.32 14.37 -48.94
N ASN A 449 52.54 13.91 -50.18
CA ASN A 449 53.83 13.96 -50.91
C ASN A 449 55.12 14.28 -50.11
N ARG A 450 56.02 13.28 -50.01
CA ARG A 450 57.51 13.33 -50.02
C ARG A 450 58.00 11.94 -49.52
N CYS A 451 58.81 11.12 -50.18
CA CYS A 451 59.71 11.28 -51.30
C CYS A 451 59.80 9.94 -52.06
N ASN A 452 59.81 10.01 -53.39
CA ASN A 452 60.53 9.03 -54.20
C ASN A 452 62.00 9.41 -54.19
N GLU A 453 62.87 8.52 -53.72
CA GLU A 453 64.22 8.41 -54.28
C GLU A 453 64.52 6.93 -54.53
N ASN A 454 64.73 6.62 -55.80
CA ASN A 454 65.35 5.39 -56.27
C ASN A 454 66.81 5.39 -55.81
N SER A 455 67.23 4.34 -55.13
CA SER A 455 68.63 3.91 -55.14
C SER A 455 68.71 2.39 -55.14
N ASN A 456 69.13 1.84 -56.28
CA ASN A 456 69.63 0.48 -56.40
C ASN A 456 70.82 0.30 -55.43
N ALA A 457 70.75 -0.64 -54.49
CA ALA A 457 71.93 -1.18 -53.81
C ALA A 457 71.61 -2.51 -53.10
N GLU A 458 72.24 -3.58 -53.62
CA GLU A 458 72.78 -4.77 -52.96
C GLU A 458 72.05 -5.47 -51.79
N LEU A 459 71.92 -6.80 -51.94
CA LEU A 459 71.55 -7.75 -50.89
C LEU A 459 72.40 -7.59 -49.60
N PRO A 460 71.75 -7.57 -48.42
CA PRO A 460 72.39 -8.06 -47.21
C PRO A 460 71.54 -9.13 -46.50
N ASN A 461 72.03 -10.37 -46.62
CA ASN A 461 72.10 -11.39 -45.57
C ASN A 461 70.88 -11.59 -44.62
N LYS A 462 69.97 -12.49 -45.04
CA LYS A 462 68.66 -12.82 -44.46
C LYS A 462 68.64 -13.61 -43.14
N ASN A 463 69.73 -13.72 -42.37
CA ASN A 463 69.80 -14.66 -41.22
C ASN A 463 69.81 -14.06 -39.80
N LYS A 464 69.79 -12.73 -39.61
CA LYS A 464 69.72 -12.13 -38.25
C LYS A 464 68.29 -11.80 -37.74
N GLY A 465 67.26 -11.90 -38.58
CA GLY A 465 65.86 -11.58 -38.21
C GLY A 465 65.09 -12.68 -37.48
N LYS A 466 65.51 -13.96 -37.56
CA LYS A 466 64.77 -15.09 -36.95
C LYS A 466 64.92 -15.19 -35.43
N ARG A 467 66.01 -14.66 -34.84
CA ARG A 467 66.27 -14.75 -33.39
C ARG A 467 65.45 -13.76 -32.54
N LYS A 468 65.03 -12.62 -33.11
CA LYS A 468 64.18 -11.63 -32.39
C LYS A 468 62.71 -12.06 -32.30
N LYS A 469 62.17 -12.81 -33.28
CA LYS A 469 60.77 -13.28 -33.25
C LYS A 469 60.49 -14.32 -32.15
N ASN A 470 61.45 -15.18 -31.83
CA ASN A 470 61.28 -16.19 -30.76
C ASN A 470 61.21 -15.59 -29.34
N LYS A 471 61.82 -14.44 -29.10
CA LYS A 471 61.80 -13.79 -27.77
C LYS A 471 60.41 -13.23 -27.44
N HIS A 472 59.63 -12.84 -28.44
CA HIS A 472 58.26 -12.36 -28.24
C HIS A 472 57.32 -13.48 -27.82
N VAL A 473 57.40 -14.65 -28.48
CA VAL A 473 56.58 -15.82 -28.17
C VAL A 473 56.85 -16.33 -26.75
N ILE A 474 58.13 -16.46 -26.35
CA ILE A 474 58.49 -16.88 -24.99
C ILE A 474 57.97 -15.89 -23.93
N LYS A 475 57.89 -14.59 -24.26
CA LYS A 475 57.33 -13.57 -23.35
C LYS A 475 55.81 -13.72 -23.19
N CYS A 476 55.09 -14.06 -24.28
CA CYS A 476 53.66 -14.35 -24.24
C CYS A 476 53.33 -15.59 -23.40
N ILE A 477 54.07 -16.69 -23.59
CA ILE A 477 53.91 -17.94 -22.80
C ILE A 477 54.07 -17.64 -21.32
N ARG A 478 55.12 -16.90 -20.97
CA ARG A 478 55.41 -16.54 -19.59
C ARG A 478 54.30 -15.68 -18.98
N ASN A 479 53.71 -14.78 -19.75
CA ASN A 479 52.59 -13.95 -19.30
C ASN A 479 51.30 -14.77 -19.13
N ALA A 480 50.97 -15.67 -20.04
CA ALA A 480 49.78 -16.52 -19.94
C ALA A 480 49.87 -17.47 -18.74
N HIS A 481 51.04 -18.10 -18.54
CA HIS A 481 51.31 -18.92 -17.38
C HIS A 481 51.26 -18.11 -16.07
N SER A 482 51.70 -16.85 -16.09
CA SER A 482 51.56 -15.93 -14.96
C SER A 482 50.09 -15.67 -14.63
N ILE A 483 49.25 -15.41 -15.63
CA ILE A 483 47.81 -15.17 -15.43
C ILE A 483 47.11 -16.41 -14.86
N PHE A 484 47.43 -17.61 -15.38
CA PHE A 484 46.87 -18.85 -14.87
C PHE A 484 47.27 -19.09 -13.40
N ILE A 485 48.54 -18.87 -13.06
CA ILE A 485 49.01 -18.93 -11.67
C ILE A 485 48.27 -17.89 -10.81
N GLU A 486 48.11 -16.65 -11.28
CA GLU A 486 47.36 -15.61 -10.57
C GLU A 486 45.93 -16.06 -10.26
N VAL A 487 45.20 -16.60 -11.23
CA VAL A 487 43.83 -17.11 -11.03
C VAL A 487 43.79 -18.27 -10.04
N LEU A 488 44.77 -19.18 -10.11
CA LEU A 488 44.88 -20.31 -9.19
C LEU A 488 45.07 -19.87 -7.73
N PHE A 489 45.64 -18.69 -7.47
CA PHE A 489 45.76 -18.11 -6.13
C PHE A 489 44.54 -17.25 -5.73
N VAL A 490 43.93 -16.54 -6.67
CA VAL A 490 42.78 -15.65 -6.40
C VAL A 490 41.55 -16.44 -5.94
N TYR A 491 41.27 -17.59 -6.56
CA TYR A 491 40.05 -18.35 -6.25
C TYR A 491 40.05 -18.95 -4.82
N PRO A 492 41.13 -19.60 -4.33
CA PRO A 492 41.21 -20.01 -2.93
C PRO A 492 41.14 -18.83 -1.96
N LEU A 493 41.74 -17.68 -2.29
CA LEU A 493 41.64 -16.47 -1.45
C LEU A 493 40.18 -15.97 -1.36
N TYR A 494 39.43 -16.03 -2.45
CA TYR A 494 38.00 -15.72 -2.45
C TYR A 494 37.22 -16.67 -1.53
N VAL A 495 37.43 -17.98 -1.64
CA VAL A 495 36.79 -18.97 -0.75
C VAL A 495 37.17 -18.72 0.71
N ILE A 496 38.45 -18.46 1.00
CA ILE A 496 38.92 -18.11 2.34
C ILE A 496 38.22 -16.84 2.84
N SER A 497 38.08 -15.81 2.00
CA SER A 497 37.38 -14.58 2.38
C SER A 497 35.91 -14.83 2.75
N LEU A 498 35.19 -15.67 1.99
CA LEU A 498 33.81 -16.07 2.33
C LEU A 498 33.76 -16.82 3.67
N THR A 499 34.72 -17.71 3.94
CA THR A 499 34.78 -18.42 5.23
C THR A 499 35.12 -17.49 6.40
N ILE A 500 35.95 -16.46 6.19
CA ILE A 500 36.26 -15.47 7.22
C ILE A 500 35.04 -14.60 7.51
N VAL A 501 34.31 -14.16 6.49
CA VAL A 501 33.09 -13.37 6.65
C VAL A 501 32.04 -14.18 7.41
N THR A 502 31.76 -15.43 7.00
CA THR A 502 30.79 -16.29 7.71
C THR A 502 31.18 -16.58 9.15
N LEU A 503 32.47 -16.84 9.44
CA LEU A 503 32.97 -17.02 10.81
C LEU A 503 32.90 -15.74 11.64
N TRP A 504 33.22 -14.59 11.05
CA TRP A 504 33.12 -13.29 11.72
C TRP A 504 31.68 -12.98 12.13
N TYR A 505 30.72 -13.28 11.26
CA TYR A 505 29.30 -13.16 11.59
C TYR A 505 28.89 -14.12 12.70
N LYS A 506 29.27 -15.40 12.62
CA LYS A 506 28.97 -16.37 13.69
C LYS A 506 29.53 -15.94 15.06
N ILE A 507 30.72 -15.32 15.08
CA ILE A 507 31.31 -14.80 16.32
C ILE A 507 30.57 -13.55 16.82
N LYS A 508 30.12 -12.68 15.90
CA LYS A 508 29.34 -11.48 16.25
C LYS A 508 27.98 -11.87 16.82
N ASP A 509 27.31 -12.83 16.18
CA ASP A 509 25.99 -13.32 16.55
C ASP A 509 25.98 -14.01 17.92
N ASN A 510 26.98 -14.86 18.21
CA ASN A 510 27.15 -15.49 19.52
C ASN A 510 27.27 -14.51 20.71
N ASN A 511 27.59 -13.22 20.47
CA ASN A 511 27.71 -12.23 21.54
C ASN A 511 26.41 -11.46 21.81
N ASN A 512 25.43 -11.56 20.91
CA ASN A 512 24.09 -11.03 21.16
C ASN A 512 23.28 -12.16 21.79
N SER A 513 22.69 -11.91 22.96
CA SER A 513 21.66 -12.81 23.48
C SER A 513 20.58 -12.96 22.42
N ILE A 514 20.10 -14.19 22.20
CA ILE A 514 18.96 -14.48 21.32
C ILE A 514 17.76 -13.76 21.94
N ASP A 515 17.52 -12.52 21.53
CA ASP A 515 16.30 -11.80 21.87
C ASP A 515 15.16 -12.39 21.02
N ASP A 516 13.97 -12.47 21.60
CA ASP A 516 12.77 -13.05 20.98
C ASP A 516 12.30 -12.31 19.71
N ASP A 517 12.93 -11.18 19.39
CA ASP A 517 12.57 -10.27 18.29
C ASP A 517 12.82 -10.86 16.89
N HIS A 518 13.61 -11.93 16.77
CA HIS A 518 13.94 -12.53 15.47
C HIS A 518 12.95 -13.61 15.01
N PHE A 519 11.90 -13.88 15.79
CA PHE A 519 10.87 -14.83 15.38
C PHE A 519 9.72 -14.10 14.70
N ILE A 520 9.47 -14.46 13.43
CA ILE A 520 8.32 -13.97 12.67
C ILE A 520 7.29 -15.08 12.54
N GLN A 521 6.02 -14.69 12.65
CA GLN A 521 4.89 -15.58 12.42
C GLN A 521 4.56 -15.64 10.93
N SER A 522 4.49 -16.85 10.37
CA SER A 522 4.02 -17.10 9.00
C SER A 522 2.50 -16.93 8.87
N ASP A 523 2.00 -16.83 7.64
CA ASP A 523 0.56 -16.75 7.34
C ASP A 523 -0.24 -17.96 7.86
N ASN A 524 0.42 -19.10 8.06
CA ASN A 524 -0.18 -20.31 8.63
C ASN A 524 -0.16 -20.31 10.17
N GLY A 525 0.30 -19.21 10.79
CA GLY A 525 0.44 -19.05 12.23
C GLY A 525 1.74 -19.63 12.80
N GLN A 526 2.50 -20.46 12.08
CA GLN A 526 3.73 -21.06 12.61
C GLN A 526 4.88 -20.05 12.69
N TRP A 527 5.75 -20.19 13.67
CA TRP A 527 6.89 -19.31 13.88
C TRP A 527 8.13 -19.82 13.15
N PHE A 528 8.91 -18.92 12.57
CA PHE A 528 10.24 -19.24 12.07
C PHE A 528 11.21 -18.13 12.44
N TYR A 529 12.48 -18.50 12.57
CA TYR A 529 13.55 -17.57 12.81
C TYR A 529 13.84 -16.82 11.51
N GLN A 530 13.69 -15.49 11.52
CA GLN A 530 14.15 -14.63 10.45
C GLN A 530 15.67 -14.49 10.58
N CYS A 531 16.40 -14.95 9.57
CA CYS A 531 17.85 -14.87 9.60
C CYS A 531 18.33 -13.44 9.32
N ASP A 532 19.03 -12.83 10.27
CA ASP A 532 19.67 -11.51 10.13
C ASP A 532 20.74 -11.45 9.03
N LEU A 533 21.12 -12.60 8.46
CA LEU A 533 22.05 -12.67 7.34
C LEU A 533 21.44 -12.16 6.03
N VAL A 534 20.11 -12.00 5.93
CA VAL A 534 19.44 -11.44 4.74
C VAL A 534 19.99 -10.05 4.41
N ASP A 535 20.19 -9.19 5.41
CA ASP A 535 20.77 -7.85 5.18
C ASP A 535 22.23 -7.91 4.72
N ASN A 536 22.92 -9.01 5.03
CA ASN A 536 24.31 -9.23 4.69
C ASN A 536 24.48 -9.96 3.34
N ASP A 537 23.40 -10.44 2.72
CA ASP A 537 23.42 -11.00 1.37
C ASP A 537 23.94 -9.98 0.35
N ILE A 538 23.69 -8.69 0.57
CA ILE A 538 24.24 -7.60 -0.24
C ILE A 538 25.78 -7.64 -0.27
N ILE A 539 26.44 -7.97 0.84
CA ILE A 539 27.91 -8.07 0.91
C ILE A 539 28.39 -9.27 0.08
N TYR A 540 27.68 -10.39 0.15
CA TYR A 540 28.02 -11.58 -0.64
C TYR A 540 27.80 -11.34 -2.14
N TYR A 541 26.68 -10.75 -2.54
CA TYR A 541 26.43 -10.37 -3.93
C TYR A 541 27.44 -9.33 -4.43
N LEU A 542 27.85 -8.38 -3.60
CA LEU A 542 28.88 -7.41 -3.95
C LEU A 542 30.25 -8.08 -4.14
N LEU A 543 30.63 -9.01 -3.26
CA LEU A 543 31.87 -9.79 -3.40
C LEU A 543 31.85 -10.66 -4.67
N GLU A 544 30.73 -11.32 -4.95
CA GLU A 544 30.51 -12.08 -6.17
C GLU A 544 30.60 -11.17 -7.42
N LEU A 545 29.96 -10.00 -7.39
CA LEU A 545 30.00 -9.03 -8.47
C LEU A 545 31.43 -8.53 -8.74
N ILE A 546 32.20 -8.21 -7.70
CA ILE A 546 33.60 -7.79 -7.83
C ILE A 546 34.42 -8.90 -8.49
N LEU A 547 34.21 -10.16 -8.09
CA LEU A 547 34.89 -11.31 -8.68
C LEU A 547 34.52 -11.48 -10.17
N LEU A 548 33.23 -11.42 -10.51
CA LEU A 548 32.76 -11.54 -11.87
C LEU A 548 33.25 -10.39 -12.76
N ILE A 549 33.25 -9.15 -12.27
CA ILE A 549 33.82 -7.98 -12.96
C ILE A 549 35.32 -8.18 -13.19
N PHE A 550 36.06 -8.69 -12.21
CA PHE A 550 37.48 -8.98 -12.38
C PHE A 550 37.72 -10.02 -13.49
N ILE A 551 36.94 -11.11 -13.49
CA ILE A 551 36.98 -12.14 -14.54
C ILE A 551 36.63 -11.52 -15.89
N LEU A 552 35.61 -10.67 -15.96
CA LEU A 552 35.15 -10.01 -17.17
C LEU A 552 36.21 -9.06 -17.75
N ILE A 553 36.83 -8.19 -16.93
CA ILE A 553 37.88 -7.26 -17.38
C ILE A 553 39.05 -8.03 -17.99
N LYS A 554 39.46 -9.14 -17.36
CA LYS A 554 40.53 -10.00 -17.88
C LYS A 554 40.07 -10.75 -19.13
N GLY A 555 38.83 -11.25 -19.15
CA GLY A 555 38.21 -11.92 -20.28
C GLY A 555 38.10 -11.06 -21.53
N ILE A 556 37.63 -9.82 -21.40
CA ILE A 556 37.53 -8.86 -22.52
C ILE A 556 38.90 -8.60 -23.13
N LYS A 557 39.95 -8.46 -22.30
CA LYS A 557 41.33 -8.34 -22.81
C LYS A 557 41.74 -9.57 -23.61
N ILE A 558 41.26 -10.76 -23.26
CA ILE A 558 41.50 -12.01 -23.99
C ILE A 558 40.71 -12.04 -25.31
N LEU A 559 39.47 -11.53 -25.36
CA LEU A 559 38.64 -11.54 -26.58
C LEU A 559 39.22 -10.72 -27.74
N ASN A 560 40.05 -9.73 -27.45
CA ASN A 560 40.73 -8.91 -28.48
C ASN A 560 41.80 -9.67 -29.26
N TYR A 561 42.09 -10.94 -28.93
CA TYR A 561 43.03 -11.78 -29.68
C TYR A 561 42.28 -12.69 -30.69
N GLU A 562 42.80 -12.79 -31.90
CA GLU A 562 42.31 -13.73 -32.93
C GLU A 562 42.87 -15.14 -32.61
N CYS A 563 42.01 -16.17 -32.56
CA CYS A 563 42.27 -17.56 -32.10
C CYS A 563 42.00 -17.90 -30.62
N VAL A 564 41.18 -17.11 -29.91
CA VAL A 564 40.67 -17.51 -28.59
C VAL A 564 39.80 -18.77 -28.70
N PHE A 565 39.98 -19.74 -27.79
CA PHE A 565 39.15 -20.94 -27.73
C PHE A 565 37.67 -20.58 -27.60
N LYS A 566 36.82 -21.31 -28.32
CA LYS A 566 35.35 -21.14 -28.22
C LYS A 566 34.88 -21.25 -26.76
N CYS A 567 35.47 -22.15 -25.96
CA CYS A 567 35.15 -22.28 -24.54
C CYS A 567 35.42 -20.99 -23.75
N THR A 568 36.53 -20.31 -23.99
CA THR A 568 36.84 -19.03 -23.32
C THR A 568 35.85 -17.93 -23.73
N LYS A 569 35.42 -17.90 -25.00
CA LYS A 569 34.36 -16.98 -25.44
C LYS A 569 33.04 -17.27 -24.71
N TYR A 570 32.67 -18.53 -24.61
CA TYR A 570 31.45 -18.94 -23.88
C TYR A 570 31.53 -18.67 -22.38
N ILE A 571 32.69 -18.85 -21.75
CA ILE A 571 32.88 -18.47 -20.34
C ILE A 571 32.66 -16.97 -20.16
N ILE A 572 33.17 -16.14 -21.06
CA ILE A 572 32.99 -14.69 -20.95
C ILE A 572 31.53 -14.30 -21.20
N TYR A 573 30.86 -14.91 -22.18
CA TYR A 573 29.43 -14.69 -22.38
C TYR A 573 28.60 -15.17 -21.21
N SER A 574 28.94 -16.31 -20.60
CA SER A 574 28.32 -16.78 -19.36
C SER A 574 28.51 -15.76 -18.25
N VAL A 575 29.73 -15.27 -18.02
CA VAL A 575 30.01 -14.25 -17.00
C VAL A 575 29.22 -12.96 -17.24
N ILE A 576 29.05 -12.52 -18.50
CA ILE A 576 28.21 -11.36 -18.82
C ILE A 576 26.75 -11.62 -18.46
N VAL A 577 26.23 -12.81 -18.79
CA VAL A 577 24.85 -13.21 -18.45
C VAL A 577 24.69 -13.35 -16.94
N ASP A 578 25.64 -13.97 -16.25
CA ASP A 578 25.67 -14.16 -14.81
C ASP A 578 25.71 -12.82 -14.08
N ILE A 579 26.50 -11.84 -14.56
CA ILE A 579 26.50 -10.48 -14.02
C ILE A 579 25.12 -9.82 -14.22
N ALA A 580 24.54 -9.95 -15.40
CA ALA A 580 23.28 -9.29 -15.76
C ALA A 580 22.06 -9.88 -15.04
N LEU A 581 22.06 -11.18 -14.77
CA LEU A 581 20.94 -11.90 -14.15
C LEU A 581 21.15 -12.21 -12.66
N GLY A 582 22.40 -12.22 -12.19
CA GLY A 582 22.76 -12.58 -10.82
C GLY A 582 22.91 -11.35 -9.93
N PRO A 583 24.14 -11.00 -9.48
CA PRO A 583 24.31 -10.07 -8.38
C PRO A 583 23.86 -8.63 -8.66
N ILE A 584 23.78 -8.17 -9.93
CA ILE A 584 23.25 -6.83 -10.23
C ILE A 584 21.75 -6.69 -9.94
N VAL A 585 20.99 -7.79 -9.99
CA VAL A 585 19.55 -7.73 -9.72
C VAL A 585 19.28 -7.63 -8.22
N ASN A 586 20.18 -8.17 -7.41
CA ASN A 586 20.03 -8.26 -5.96
C ASN A 586 20.81 -7.17 -5.17
N VAL A 587 21.72 -6.44 -5.83
CA VAL A 587 22.45 -5.26 -5.29
C VAL A 587 21.83 -3.99 -5.85
#